data_AF-A0A6G7WXD0-F1
#
_entry.id   AF-A0A6G7WXD0-F1
#
_cell.length_a   1.000
_cell.length_b   1.000
_cell.length_c   1.000
_cell.angle_alpha   90.00
_cell.angle_beta   90.00
_cell.angle_gamma   90.00
#
_symmetry.space_group_name_H-M   'P 1'
#
loop_
_entity.id
_entity.type
_entity.pdbx_description
1 polymer ?
#
loop_
_entity_poly.entity_id
_entity_poly.type
_entity_poly.pdbx_seq_one_letter_code
_entity_poly.pdbx_strand_id
1 'polypeptide(L)'
;MGGENHRKQIGFGMVVLVCALIITATFTWNDISQHKTNRFNTTDVRYNVVLVEEFNPNEAKHWFKDESIEKKLSVRNGQDGDDRATYAFEDAYIRIQLKEYFAINKINYIYSDKRYMVDLDGNFIKELTQEAVTDWMSANGIDDDTRVELVKGFYDDVEYYYIATKYGDVNGEYGKFLVVDVETTESVSLVPGQSNQSADAETNHHAETNKEDEYFVHKWSETNFQLAHADENSPFSEYIKWNLGDDIITLESWIQSGAEATKKWILDTSSEEGWVYWGERLVHNNTVTDIDSVTTSFFKSITLLKQPDGIADYFIHANLDAVGVQDIGLWTDAPVEIISALKDWKPRLRDLVTKTEQKDLTGYTTESVDHLTSILNGSKELLENAEATQLEFELAYSNLNSAIINLVLLPEAEPQP
;
A
#
# COMPACT_ATOMS: atom_id res chain seq x y z
N MET A 1 -20.58 -8.87 89.01
CA MET A 1 -19.54 -9.02 90.06
C MET A 1 -18.21 -9.29 89.37
N GLY A 2 -17.11 -8.78 89.91
CA GLY A 2 -15.84 -8.66 89.19
C GLY A 2 -15.87 -7.46 88.22
N GLY A 3 -14.87 -6.58 88.21
CA GLY A 3 -13.74 -6.45 89.14
C GLY A 3 -12.80 -5.36 88.62
N GLU A 4 -12.62 -4.27 89.37
CA GLU A 4 -11.96 -3.07 88.86
C GLU A 4 -10.42 -3.14 88.82
N ASN A 5 -9.87 -2.36 87.89
CA ASN A 5 -8.67 -1.51 87.97
C ASN A 5 -7.59 -1.82 89.03
N HIS A 6 -6.31 -1.77 88.62
CA HIS A 6 -5.26 -1.05 89.35
C HIS A 6 -4.25 -0.37 88.39
N ARG A 7 -3.35 0.46 88.91
CA ARG A 7 -2.72 1.62 88.22
C ARG A 7 -1.31 1.91 88.78
N LYS A 8 -0.50 2.78 88.11
CA LYS A 8 0.79 3.44 88.55
C LYS A 8 2.10 2.67 88.21
N GLN A 9 3.34 3.24 88.10
CA GLN A 9 3.90 4.62 88.23
C GLN A 9 5.37 4.75 87.68
N ILE A 10 5.84 5.99 87.32
CA ILE A 10 7.26 6.52 87.33
C ILE A 10 8.27 5.86 86.33
N GLY A 11 9.44 6.39 85.88
CA GLY A 11 10.22 7.67 85.98
C GLY A 11 11.74 7.40 85.72
N PHE A 12 12.74 8.31 85.66
CA PHE A 12 12.84 9.80 85.61
C PHE A 12 14.33 10.27 85.40
N GLY A 13 14.61 11.27 84.52
CA GLY A 13 15.91 12.01 84.39
C GLY A 13 17.07 11.31 83.63
N MET A 14 18.23 11.92 83.28
CA MET A 14 18.62 13.34 83.05
C MET A 14 20.05 13.44 82.42
N VAL A 15 20.26 14.33 81.42
CA VAL A 15 21.35 15.37 81.25
C VAL A 15 22.86 15.04 81.49
N VAL A 16 23.90 15.50 80.74
CA VAL A 16 24.12 16.03 79.34
C VAL A 16 25.65 16.29 79.06
N LEU A 17 26.07 16.51 77.80
CA LEU A 17 27.27 17.25 77.27
C LEU A 17 28.64 16.55 76.94
N VAL A 18 29.16 16.76 75.71
CA VAL A 18 30.50 17.33 75.31
C VAL A 18 31.06 16.82 73.93
N CYS A 19 31.27 17.78 73.02
CA CYS A 19 32.20 17.92 71.86
C CYS A 19 32.82 16.75 71.05
N ALA A 20 32.57 16.77 69.71
CA ALA A 20 33.54 16.85 68.59
C ALA A 20 34.58 15.72 68.32
N LEU A 21 35.06 15.43 67.10
CA LEU A 21 34.68 15.79 65.71
C LEU A 21 35.38 14.81 64.73
N ILE A 22 34.65 14.15 63.82
CA ILE A 22 35.18 13.68 62.52
C ILE A 22 34.08 13.86 61.46
N ILE A 23 34.43 14.43 60.31
CA ILE A 23 33.52 14.65 59.18
C ILE A 23 33.69 13.52 58.16
N THR A 24 32.58 12.87 57.81
CA THR A 24 32.35 12.30 56.46
C THR A 24 30.95 12.75 55.99
N ALA A 25 30.67 12.66 54.70
CA ALA A 25 29.73 13.58 54.05
C ALA A 25 28.22 13.27 54.22
N THR A 26 27.47 14.35 54.44
CA THR A 26 26.10 14.68 53.94
C THR A 26 24.92 13.70 54.11
N PHE A 27 23.80 14.28 54.56
CA PHE A 27 22.44 13.71 54.63
C PHE A 27 21.88 13.23 53.28
N THR A 28 21.05 12.17 53.31
CA THR A 28 19.69 12.03 52.70
C THR A 28 19.20 10.58 52.92
N TRP A 29 17.92 10.22 52.96
CA TRP A 29 16.69 10.90 53.42
C TRP A 29 15.67 9.79 53.80
N ASN A 30 14.41 10.12 54.11
CA ASN A 30 13.37 9.09 54.30
C ASN A 30 13.01 8.43 52.96
N ASP A 31 13.49 7.21 52.71
CA ASP A 31 12.92 6.34 51.68
C ASP A 31 11.75 5.53 52.26
N ILE A 32 10.54 6.09 52.12
CA ILE A 32 9.28 5.38 52.30
C ILE A 32 8.57 5.37 50.93
N SER A 33 9.21 4.72 49.96
CA SER A 33 8.73 4.58 48.58
C SER A 33 7.42 3.79 48.49
N GLN A 34 6.29 4.51 48.58
CA GLN A 34 5.02 4.01 48.04
C GLN A 34 4.98 4.21 46.52
N HIS A 35 5.25 3.15 45.76
CA HIS A 35 5.00 3.15 44.33
C HIS A 35 3.50 2.98 44.04
N LYS A 36 2.89 3.95 43.36
CA LYS A 36 1.55 3.83 42.77
C LYS A 36 1.67 3.72 41.26
N THR A 37 1.76 2.50 40.75
CA THR A 37 1.86 2.24 39.31
C THR A 37 0.46 2.16 38.70
N ASN A 38 -0.01 3.28 38.14
CA ASN A 38 -1.21 3.29 37.30
C ASN A 38 -0.83 2.81 35.89
N ARG A 39 -1.23 1.59 35.50
CA ARG A 39 -1.18 1.19 34.09
C ARG A 39 -2.35 1.82 33.35
N PHE A 40 -2.09 2.89 32.63
CA PHE A 40 -2.96 3.36 31.55
C PHE A 40 -2.69 2.48 30.31
N ASN A 41 -3.74 2.11 29.57
CA ASN A 41 -3.63 1.23 28.42
C ASN A 41 -4.79 1.55 27.45
N THR A 42 -4.47 1.91 26.22
CA THR A 42 -5.46 2.08 25.14
C THR A 42 -5.47 0.79 24.32
N THR A 43 -6.60 0.08 24.30
CA THR A 43 -6.84 -1.07 23.42
C THR A 43 -7.50 -0.66 22.09
N ASP A 44 -7.85 0.60 21.94
CA ASP A 44 -8.57 1.14 20.80
C ASP A 44 -7.67 1.24 19.56
N VAL A 45 -7.69 0.19 18.75
CA VAL A 45 -7.44 0.33 17.31
C VAL A 45 -8.57 1.21 16.78
N ARG A 46 -8.26 2.43 16.32
CA ARG A 46 -9.28 3.42 15.94
C ARG A 46 -9.88 3.22 14.55
N TYR A 47 -9.26 2.42 13.70
CA TYR A 47 -9.65 2.28 12.30
C TYR A 47 -9.59 0.80 11.91
N ASN A 48 -10.63 0.29 11.25
CA ASN A 48 -10.66 -1.09 10.72
C ASN A 48 -10.57 -1.05 9.19
N VAL A 49 -9.48 -0.46 8.67
CA VAL A 49 -9.31 -0.22 7.23
C VAL A 49 -8.53 -1.37 6.61
N VAL A 50 -9.09 -1.98 5.57
CA VAL A 50 -8.59 -3.23 4.96
C VAL A 50 -8.59 -3.14 3.44
N LEU A 51 -7.51 -3.62 2.80
CA LEU A 51 -7.44 -3.84 1.36
C LEU A 51 -8.29 -5.06 0.98
N VAL A 52 -9.17 -4.89 0.00
CA VAL A 52 -10.04 -5.94 -0.54
C VAL A 52 -9.68 -6.15 -2.00
N GLU A 53 -9.14 -7.33 -2.30
CA GLU A 53 -8.78 -7.76 -3.65
C GLU A 53 -9.74 -8.81 -4.20
N GLU A 54 -10.01 -8.74 -5.51
CA GLU A 54 -10.59 -9.84 -6.29
C GLU A 54 -9.59 -10.21 -7.39
N PHE A 55 -9.09 -11.45 -7.36
CA PHE A 55 -8.13 -11.97 -8.35
C PHE A 55 -8.23 -13.50 -8.41
N ASN A 56 -8.25 -14.08 -9.61
CA ASN A 56 -8.22 -15.53 -9.79
C ASN A 56 -6.83 -15.97 -10.29
N PRO A 57 -5.96 -16.55 -9.43
CA PRO A 57 -4.63 -16.99 -9.84
C PRO A 57 -4.66 -18.15 -10.85
N ASN A 58 -5.82 -18.77 -11.14
CA ASN A 58 -5.93 -19.78 -12.19
C ASN A 58 -6.02 -19.16 -13.60
N GLU A 59 -6.55 -17.94 -13.72
CA GLU A 59 -6.60 -17.20 -15.00
C GLU A 59 -5.22 -16.63 -15.35
N ALA A 60 -4.36 -16.38 -14.35
CA ALA A 60 -3.00 -15.89 -14.55
C ALA A 60 -1.95 -16.95 -14.95
N LYS A 61 -2.29 -18.25 -14.94
CA LYS A 61 -1.30 -19.34 -15.08
C LYS A 61 -0.59 -19.41 -16.44
N HIS A 62 -1.25 -18.95 -17.50
CA HIS A 62 -0.78 -19.07 -18.88
C HIS A 62 -0.99 -17.75 -19.62
N TRP A 63 -0.46 -16.65 -19.06
CA TRP A 63 -0.75 -15.31 -19.58
C TRP A 63 -0.15 -15.06 -20.97
N PHE A 64 -1.02 -14.84 -21.95
CA PHE A 64 -0.66 -14.61 -23.35
C PHE A 64 -0.67 -13.14 -23.74
N LYS A 65 0.07 -12.80 -24.80
CA LYS A 65 0.04 -11.46 -25.40
C LYS A 65 -1.40 -11.07 -25.77
N ASP A 66 -1.74 -9.81 -25.50
CA ASP A 66 -3.04 -9.15 -25.66
C ASP A 66 -4.16 -9.68 -24.73
N GLU A 67 -3.87 -10.68 -23.88
CA GLU A 67 -4.79 -11.18 -22.86
C GLU A 67 -4.86 -10.25 -21.64
N SER A 68 -6.06 -10.10 -21.08
CA SER A 68 -6.31 -9.25 -19.91
C SER A 68 -6.92 -10.06 -18.77
N ILE A 69 -6.21 -10.14 -17.64
CA ILE A 69 -6.65 -10.86 -16.44
C ILE A 69 -7.44 -9.90 -15.55
N GLU A 70 -8.58 -10.33 -15.01
CA GLU A 70 -9.36 -9.53 -14.08
C GLU A 70 -8.65 -9.45 -12.71
N LYS A 71 -8.38 -8.22 -12.26
CA LYS A 71 -7.93 -7.90 -10.91
C LYS A 71 -8.70 -6.68 -10.45
N LYS A 72 -9.36 -6.75 -9.30
CA LYS A 72 -9.89 -5.57 -8.60
C LYS A 72 -9.12 -5.36 -7.32
N LEU A 73 -8.97 -4.08 -6.96
CA LEU A 73 -8.43 -3.62 -5.69
C LEU A 73 -9.36 -2.53 -5.17
N SER A 74 -9.73 -2.60 -3.90
CA SER A 74 -10.57 -1.62 -3.21
C SER A 74 -10.17 -1.53 -1.74
N VAL A 75 -10.65 -0.50 -1.04
CA VAL A 75 -10.41 -0.32 0.40
C VAL A 75 -11.75 -0.22 1.12
N ARG A 76 -11.88 -0.92 2.26
CA ARG A 76 -13.07 -0.91 3.12
C ARG A 76 -12.72 -0.38 4.51
N ASN A 77 -13.61 0.40 5.13
CA ASN A 77 -13.55 0.75 6.55
C ASN A 77 -14.65 0.01 7.35
N GLY A 78 -14.24 -0.98 8.15
CA GLY A 78 -15.11 -1.86 8.94
C GLY A 78 -15.26 -3.26 8.34
N GLN A 79 -15.75 -4.20 9.13
CA GLN A 79 -16.03 -5.59 8.73
C GLN A 79 -17.40 -6.05 9.22
N ASP A 80 -17.89 -7.15 8.67
CA ASP A 80 -19.19 -7.69 9.06
C ASP A 80 -19.15 -8.24 10.49
N GLY A 81 -19.96 -7.62 11.37
CA GLY A 81 -19.98 -7.95 12.80
C GLY A 81 -19.15 -7.05 13.71
N ASP A 82 -18.58 -5.95 13.22
CA ASP A 82 -17.96 -4.93 14.09
C ASP A 82 -18.97 -4.38 15.10
N ASP A 83 -18.64 -4.52 16.39
CA ASP A 83 -19.45 -4.05 17.50
C ASP A 83 -18.99 -2.65 17.96
N ARG A 84 -19.75 -1.62 17.54
CA ARG A 84 -19.57 -0.23 17.98
C ARG A 84 -19.79 0.01 19.48
N ALA A 85 -20.26 -0.98 20.27
CA ALA A 85 -20.28 -0.90 21.72
C ALA A 85 -18.97 -1.38 22.38
N THR A 86 -18.14 -2.12 21.64
CA THR A 86 -16.84 -2.64 22.09
C THR A 86 -15.65 -1.89 21.46
N TYR A 87 -15.81 -1.37 20.23
CA TYR A 87 -14.75 -0.67 19.50
C TYR A 87 -15.17 0.75 19.09
N ALA A 88 -14.32 1.73 19.41
CA ALA A 88 -14.48 3.12 18.98
C ALA A 88 -13.85 3.36 17.60
N PHE A 89 -14.33 2.63 16.57
CA PHE A 89 -13.86 2.81 15.20
C PHE A 89 -14.39 4.13 14.59
N GLU A 90 -13.49 4.93 14.01
CA GLU A 90 -13.74 6.24 13.41
C GLU A 90 -13.71 6.19 11.86
N ASP A 91 -14.29 7.21 11.22
CA ASP A 91 -14.12 7.46 9.77
C ASP A 91 -12.63 7.74 9.45
N ALA A 92 -12.17 7.30 8.28
CA ALA A 92 -10.75 7.38 7.88
C ALA A 92 -10.57 7.92 6.46
N TYR A 93 -9.56 8.76 6.26
CA TYR A 93 -8.98 9.02 4.94
C TYR A 93 -7.97 7.93 4.63
N ILE A 94 -7.91 7.52 3.36
CA ILE A 94 -7.03 6.43 2.91
C ILE A 94 -6.24 6.85 1.69
N ARG A 95 -5.03 6.31 1.57
CA ARG A 95 -4.19 6.39 0.37
C ARG A 95 -3.51 5.05 0.11
N ILE A 96 -3.21 4.77 -1.15
CA ILE A 96 -2.49 3.57 -1.57
C ILE A 96 -1.25 3.93 -2.38
N GLN A 97 -0.19 3.15 -2.19
CA GLN A 97 1.02 3.18 -3.03
C GLN A 97 1.14 1.79 -3.67
N LEU A 98 1.31 1.75 -4.99
CA LEU A 98 1.39 0.51 -5.74
C LEU A 98 2.83 0.28 -6.22
N LYS A 99 3.32 -0.95 -6.06
CA LYS A 99 4.68 -1.35 -6.40
C LYS A 99 4.68 -2.55 -7.33
N GLU A 100 5.61 -2.58 -8.25
CA GLU A 100 5.72 -3.57 -9.32
C GLU A 100 7.02 -4.38 -9.21
N TYR A 101 6.92 -5.68 -9.46
CA TYR A 101 8.08 -6.53 -9.72
C TYR A 101 7.79 -7.42 -10.93
N PHE A 102 8.73 -7.48 -11.87
CA PHE A 102 8.66 -8.32 -13.07
C PHE A 102 10.02 -9.00 -13.23
N ALA A 103 10.02 -10.32 -13.40
CA ALA A 103 11.22 -11.08 -13.73
C ALA A 103 10.99 -12.07 -14.89
N ILE A 104 12.06 -12.39 -15.61
CA ILE A 104 12.06 -13.32 -16.74
C ILE A 104 13.08 -14.44 -16.47
N ASN A 105 12.61 -15.68 -16.55
CA ASN A 105 13.38 -16.90 -16.52
C ASN A 105 13.59 -17.34 -17.98
N LYS A 106 14.82 -17.25 -18.51
CA LYS A 106 15.07 -17.61 -19.92
C LYS A 106 14.94 -19.11 -20.12
N ILE A 107 14.31 -19.51 -21.22
CA ILE A 107 14.13 -20.92 -21.60
C ILE A 107 15.24 -21.34 -22.56
N ASN A 108 16.07 -22.29 -22.15
CA ASN A 108 16.98 -23.01 -23.02
C ASN A 108 16.27 -24.30 -23.48
N TYR A 109 15.86 -24.35 -24.74
CA TYR A 109 15.23 -25.54 -25.32
C TYR A 109 16.27 -26.66 -25.52
N ILE A 110 16.05 -27.81 -24.90
CA ILE A 110 16.80 -29.03 -25.18
C ILE A 110 16.17 -29.70 -26.40
N TYR A 111 16.99 -29.88 -27.43
CA TYR A 111 16.60 -30.46 -28.71
C TYR A 111 17.02 -31.93 -28.81
N SER A 112 16.25 -32.71 -29.58
CA SER A 112 16.60 -34.09 -29.94
C SER A 112 17.95 -34.20 -30.65
N ASP A 113 18.59 -35.37 -30.56
CA ASP A 113 19.84 -35.67 -31.27
C ASP A 113 19.67 -35.70 -32.81
N LYS A 114 18.47 -36.08 -33.26
CA LYS A 114 18.06 -36.18 -34.67
C LYS A 114 17.07 -35.10 -35.06
N ARG A 115 17.04 -34.79 -36.35
CA ARG A 115 15.94 -34.06 -37.01
C ARG A 115 14.88 -35.06 -37.45
N TYR A 116 13.62 -34.75 -37.19
CA TYR A 116 12.45 -35.54 -37.62
C TYR A 116 11.76 -34.89 -38.82
N MET A 117 11.13 -35.70 -39.66
CA MET A 117 10.49 -35.24 -40.89
C MET A 117 9.32 -34.30 -40.61
N VAL A 118 9.13 -33.34 -41.51
CA VAL A 118 8.02 -32.39 -41.49
C VAL A 118 7.26 -32.41 -42.82
N ASP A 119 5.98 -32.04 -42.77
CA ASP A 119 5.16 -31.81 -43.96
C ASP A 119 5.54 -30.50 -44.68
N LEU A 120 4.78 -30.14 -45.72
CA LEU A 120 5.04 -28.93 -46.52
C LEU A 120 4.70 -27.61 -45.79
N ASP A 121 3.86 -27.67 -44.75
CA ASP A 121 3.52 -26.53 -43.88
C ASP A 121 4.50 -26.44 -42.69
N GLY A 122 5.31 -27.48 -42.48
CA GLY A 122 6.35 -27.57 -41.47
C GLY A 122 5.92 -28.23 -40.15
N ASN A 123 4.79 -28.91 -40.10
CA ASN A 123 4.36 -29.70 -38.94
C ASN A 123 5.13 -31.02 -38.89
N PHE A 124 5.37 -31.58 -37.70
CA PHE A 124 6.00 -32.90 -37.57
C PHE A 124 5.09 -34.00 -38.12
N ILE A 125 5.65 -34.87 -38.96
CA ILE A 125 4.99 -36.11 -39.37
C ILE A 125 5.19 -37.12 -38.24
N LYS A 126 4.11 -37.41 -37.51
CA LYS A 126 4.10 -38.30 -36.35
C LYS A 126 2.73 -38.97 -36.18
N GLU A 127 2.70 -40.17 -35.60
CA GLU A 127 1.46 -40.93 -35.36
C GLU A 127 1.42 -41.55 -33.96
N LEU A 128 0.23 -41.90 -33.48
CA LEU A 128 0.04 -42.60 -32.20
C LEU A 128 0.39 -44.10 -32.26
N THR A 129 0.61 -44.66 -33.45
CA THR A 129 0.96 -46.08 -33.63
C THR A 129 2.05 -46.25 -34.68
N GLN A 130 2.89 -47.26 -34.50
CA GLN A 130 3.95 -47.62 -35.45
C GLN A 130 3.38 -48.03 -36.82
N GLU A 131 2.24 -48.73 -36.83
CA GLU A 131 1.55 -49.16 -38.04
C GLU A 131 1.13 -47.97 -38.92
N ALA A 132 0.52 -46.93 -38.33
CA ALA A 132 0.08 -45.74 -39.06
C ALA A 132 1.23 -44.93 -39.68
N VAL A 133 2.37 -44.79 -38.99
CA VAL A 133 3.53 -44.08 -39.55
C VAL A 133 4.26 -44.90 -40.61
N THR A 134 4.34 -46.22 -40.48
CA THR A 134 4.88 -47.13 -41.51
C THR A 134 3.97 -47.15 -42.76
N ASP A 135 2.64 -47.10 -42.60
CA ASP A 135 1.69 -46.93 -43.70
C ASP A 135 1.87 -45.58 -44.41
N TRP A 136 2.03 -44.49 -43.65
CA TRP A 136 2.34 -43.16 -44.20
C TRP A 136 3.66 -43.16 -44.97
N MET A 137 4.71 -43.76 -44.40
CA MET A 137 6.03 -43.90 -45.02
C MET A 137 5.93 -44.69 -46.33
N SER A 138 5.23 -45.82 -46.31
CA SER A 138 4.99 -46.67 -47.49
C SER A 138 4.24 -45.90 -48.59
N ALA A 139 3.20 -45.14 -48.23
CA ALA A 139 2.44 -44.32 -49.18
C ALA A 139 3.27 -43.18 -49.81
N ASN A 140 4.31 -42.71 -49.11
CA ASN A 140 5.24 -41.66 -49.57
C ASN A 140 6.56 -42.21 -50.15
N GLY A 141 6.70 -43.54 -50.28
CA GLY A 141 7.86 -44.18 -50.90
C GLY A 141 9.11 -44.30 -50.02
N ILE A 142 8.95 -44.30 -48.69
CA ILE A 142 10.03 -44.39 -47.69
C ILE A 142 10.10 -45.82 -47.13
N ASP A 143 10.84 -46.69 -47.81
CA ASP A 143 10.99 -48.12 -47.50
C ASP A 143 12.09 -48.40 -46.45
N ASP A 144 11.97 -47.83 -45.24
CA ASP A 144 12.99 -47.93 -44.19
C ASP A 144 12.44 -47.66 -42.76
N ASP A 145 11.78 -48.66 -42.16
CA ASP A 145 11.24 -48.59 -40.79
C ASP A 145 12.29 -48.38 -39.69
N THR A 146 13.60 -48.51 -39.97
CA THR A 146 14.68 -48.25 -38.99
C THR A 146 14.77 -46.78 -38.56
N ARG A 147 13.95 -45.93 -39.19
CA ARG A 147 13.81 -44.49 -38.97
C ARG A 147 12.69 -44.12 -38.00
N VAL A 148 11.81 -45.06 -37.66
CA VAL A 148 10.65 -44.81 -36.81
C VAL A 148 11.06 -44.86 -35.35
N GLU A 149 10.86 -43.77 -34.63
CA GLU A 149 11.30 -43.61 -33.24
C GLU A 149 10.12 -43.12 -32.37
N LEU A 150 9.84 -43.84 -31.28
CA LEU A 150 8.86 -43.43 -30.28
C LEU A 150 9.51 -42.38 -29.36
N VAL A 151 8.97 -41.17 -29.37
CA VAL A 151 9.53 -40.03 -28.62
C VAL A 151 8.39 -39.20 -28.02
N LYS A 152 8.60 -38.65 -26.82
CA LYS A 152 7.77 -37.57 -26.29
C LYS A 152 8.48 -36.24 -26.50
N GLY A 153 7.87 -35.33 -27.26
CA GLY A 153 8.26 -33.93 -27.26
C GLY A 153 7.78 -33.22 -25.99
N PHE A 154 8.46 -32.14 -25.61
CA PHE A 154 8.11 -31.33 -24.44
C PHE A 154 6.67 -30.80 -24.49
N TYR A 155 6.19 -30.46 -25.70
CA TYR A 155 4.83 -29.98 -25.97
C TYR A 155 3.83 -31.08 -26.32
N ASP A 156 4.20 -32.36 -26.22
CA ASP A 156 3.30 -33.47 -26.49
C ASP A 156 2.57 -33.92 -25.20
N ASP A 157 1.28 -34.24 -25.29
CA ASP A 157 0.57 -34.88 -24.17
C ASP A 157 1.08 -36.30 -23.89
N VAL A 158 1.46 -37.01 -24.95
CA VAL A 158 1.82 -38.45 -24.99
C VAL A 158 3.05 -38.70 -25.86
N GLU A 159 3.60 -39.91 -25.84
CA GLU A 159 4.61 -40.31 -26.83
C GLU A 159 3.97 -40.49 -28.22
N TYR A 160 4.70 -40.10 -29.27
CA TYR A 160 4.33 -40.31 -30.67
C TYR A 160 5.48 -41.00 -31.43
N TYR A 161 5.14 -41.74 -32.47
CA TYR A 161 6.10 -42.30 -33.41
C TYR A 161 6.46 -41.25 -34.47
N TYR A 162 7.69 -40.75 -34.41
CA TYR A 162 8.27 -39.78 -35.36
C TYR A 162 9.15 -40.48 -36.40
N ILE A 163 9.34 -39.86 -37.57
CA ILE A 163 10.25 -40.36 -38.63
C ILE A 163 11.56 -39.58 -38.60
N ALA A 164 12.69 -40.20 -38.25
CA ALA A 164 14.01 -39.58 -38.32
C ALA A 164 14.42 -39.32 -39.79
N THR A 165 15.01 -38.15 -40.06
CA THR A 165 15.51 -37.78 -41.40
C THR A 165 16.80 -38.51 -41.79
N LYS A 166 17.02 -38.70 -43.09
CA LYS A 166 18.27 -39.18 -43.71
C LYS A 166 18.66 -38.27 -44.89
N TYR A 167 19.95 -38.32 -45.27
CA TYR A 167 20.48 -37.48 -46.34
C TYR A 167 19.87 -37.85 -47.70
N GLY A 168 19.38 -36.86 -48.45
CA GLY A 168 18.72 -37.04 -49.74
C GLY A 168 17.20 -37.24 -49.65
N ASP A 169 16.61 -37.21 -48.46
CA ASP A 169 15.15 -37.18 -48.29
C ASP A 169 14.52 -35.93 -48.93
N VAL A 170 13.48 -36.14 -49.74
CA VAL A 170 12.53 -35.06 -50.06
C VAL A 170 11.84 -34.64 -48.75
N ASN A 171 11.79 -33.33 -48.49
CA ASN A 171 11.39 -32.69 -47.22
C ASN A 171 12.23 -33.04 -45.97
N GLY A 172 13.03 -34.12 -45.94
CA GLY A 172 13.90 -34.42 -44.81
C GLY A 172 15.12 -33.49 -44.69
N GLU A 173 15.57 -32.85 -45.78
CA GLU A 173 16.52 -31.72 -45.68
C GLU A 173 15.95 -30.56 -44.83
N TYR A 174 14.62 -30.44 -44.72
CA TYR A 174 13.89 -29.44 -43.94
C TYR A 174 13.39 -29.92 -42.57
N GLY A 175 13.64 -31.17 -42.18
CA GLY A 175 13.18 -31.72 -40.89
C GLY A 175 13.57 -30.87 -39.68
N LYS A 176 12.77 -30.90 -38.61
CA LYS A 176 13.00 -30.08 -37.41
C LYS A 176 13.59 -30.94 -36.29
N PHE A 177 14.42 -30.35 -35.44
CA PHE A 177 14.71 -30.95 -34.16
C PHE A 177 13.46 -30.83 -33.28
N LEU A 178 13.12 -31.90 -32.56
CA LEU A 178 12.03 -31.88 -31.58
C LEU A 178 12.56 -31.25 -30.30
N VAL A 179 11.80 -30.32 -29.70
CA VAL A 179 12.05 -29.90 -28.31
C VAL A 179 11.65 -31.07 -27.42
N VAL A 180 12.58 -31.64 -26.68
CA VAL A 180 12.34 -32.81 -25.81
C VAL A 180 12.30 -32.43 -24.33
N ASP A 181 12.96 -31.35 -23.94
CA ASP A 181 12.98 -30.83 -22.56
C ASP A 181 13.31 -29.33 -22.53
N VAL A 182 13.22 -28.67 -21.37
CA VAL A 182 13.58 -27.25 -21.18
C VAL A 182 14.40 -27.03 -19.90
N GLU A 183 15.48 -26.25 -20.01
CA GLU A 183 16.21 -25.71 -18.87
C GLU A 183 15.88 -24.23 -18.68
N THR A 184 15.45 -23.84 -17.47
CA THR A 184 15.28 -22.43 -17.10
C THR A 184 16.54 -21.85 -16.48
N THR A 185 16.93 -20.64 -16.88
CA THR A 185 18.00 -19.89 -16.18
C THR A 185 17.54 -19.39 -14.81
N GLU A 186 18.48 -18.86 -14.02
CA GLU A 186 18.15 -17.95 -12.92
C GLU A 186 17.24 -16.80 -13.40
N SER A 187 16.40 -16.30 -12.50
CA SER A 187 15.41 -15.26 -12.75
C SER A 187 16.07 -13.88 -12.85
N VAL A 188 15.78 -13.13 -13.91
CA VAL A 188 16.31 -11.78 -14.11
C VAL A 188 15.20 -10.75 -14.01
N SER A 189 15.25 -9.90 -12.98
CA SER A 189 14.34 -8.76 -12.83
C SER A 189 14.56 -7.73 -13.95
N LEU A 190 13.47 -7.12 -14.43
CA LEU A 190 13.54 -5.96 -15.33
C LEU A 190 14.12 -4.71 -14.63
N VAL A 191 14.06 -4.65 -13.29
CA VAL A 191 14.66 -3.60 -12.47
C VAL A 191 15.98 -4.11 -11.88
N PRO A 192 17.15 -3.57 -12.25
CA PRO A 192 18.44 -4.03 -11.75
C PRO A 192 18.54 -3.94 -10.22
N GLY A 193 18.90 -5.07 -9.59
CA GLY A 193 19.08 -5.17 -8.14
C GLY A 193 17.84 -5.62 -7.35
N GLN A 194 16.65 -5.64 -7.95
CA GLN A 194 15.47 -6.27 -7.34
C GLN A 194 15.48 -7.79 -7.51
N SER A 195 14.86 -8.49 -6.57
CA SER A 195 14.72 -9.95 -6.53
C SER A 195 13.31 -10.31 -6.08
N ASN A 196 12.83 -11.51 -6.43
CA ASN A 196 11.50 -11.96 -6.02
C ASN A 196 11.51 -12.27 -4.51
N GLN A 197 10.73 -11.53 -3.74
CA GLN A 197 10.61 -11.67 -2.28
C GLN A 197 9.29 -12.35 -1.86
N SER A 198 8.39 -12.60 -2.82
CA SER A 198 7.16 -13.37 -2.62
C SER A 198 7.43 -14.87 -2.49
N ALA A 199 8.44 -15.36 -3.23
CA ALA A 199 8.84 -16.79 -3.24
C ALA A 199 9.37 -17.32 -1.89
N ASP A 200 9.83 -16.45 -0.98
CA ASP A 200 10.24 -16.86 0.38
C ASP A 200 9.03 -17.32 1.22
N ALA A 201 7.81 -16.88 0.90
CA ALA A 201 6.60 -17.25 1.64
C ALA A 201 6.21 -18.74 1.47
N GLU A 202 6.53 -19.36 0.32
CA GLU A 202 6.27 -20.80 0.08
C GLU A 202 7.29 -21.73 0.75
N THR A 203 8.50 -21.24 1.02
CA THR A 203 9.63 -22.07 1.51
C THR A 203 10.04 -21.78 2.95
N ASN A 204 9.92 -20.53 3.40
CA ASN A 204 10.35 -20.07 4.72
C ASN A 204 9.25 -19.25 5.43
N HIS A 205 8.25 -19.92 6.02
CA HIS A 205 7.30 -19.30 6.98
C HIS A 205 7.95 -18.70 8.26
N HIS A 206 9.28 -18.61 8.31
CA HIS A 206 10.10 -18.10 9.40
C HIS A 206 11.19 -17.10 8.92
N ALA A 207 11.15 -16.65 7.67
CA ALA A 207 11.99 -15.54 7.21
C ALA A 207 11.47 -14.23 7.85
N GLU A 208 12.32 -13.53 8.61
CA GLU A 208 11.88 -12.39 9.45
C GLU A 208 11.65 -11.07 8.67
N THR A 209 11.87 -11.04 7.36
CA THR A 209 11.64 -9.83 6.52
C THR A 209 11.11 -10.18 5.12
N ASN A 210 9.81 -9.97 4.88
CA ASN A 210 9.29 -9.83 3.51
C ASN A 210 9.65 -8.43 2.98
N LYS A 211 10.26 -8.37 1.79
CA LYS A 211 10.83 -7.13 1.21
C LYS A 211 10.11 -6.66 -0.07
N GLU A 212 8.83 -6.99 -0.20
CA GLU A 212 7.99 -6.48 -1.31
C GLU A 212 7.84 -4.94 -1.26
N ASP A 213 8.06 -4.33 -0.09
CA ASP A 213 8.21 -2.89 0.07
C ASP A 213 9.38 -2.28 -0.75
N GLU A 214 10.35 -3.10 -1.18
CA GLU A 214 11.50 -2.69 -2.00
C GLU A 214 11.26 -2.89 -3.51
N TYR A 215 10.05 -3.30 -3.91
CA TYR A 215 9.58 -3.34 -5.30
C TYR A 215 9.40 -1.93 -5.90
N PHE A 216 9.33 -1.84 -7.23
CA PHE A 216 9.42 -0.55 -7.95
C PHE A 216 8.12 0.25 -7.83
N VAL A 217 8.18 1.44 -7.23
CA VAL A 217 7.01 2.32 -7.06
C VAL A 217 6.45 2.74 -8.43
N HIS A 218 5.17 2.45 -8.68
CA HIS A 218 4.45 2.91 -9.86
C HIS A 218 4.15 4.41 -9.74
N LYS A 219 4.64 5.22 -10.69
CA LYS A 219 4.44 6.67 -10.73
C LYS A 219 3.35 7.06 -11.73
N TRP A 220 2.68 8.19 -11.49
CA TRP A 220 1.53 8.67 -12.28
C TRP A 220 1.89 9.87 -13.16
N SER A 221 1.11 10.13 -14.22
CA SER A 221 1.34 11.25 -15.14
C SER A 221 0.05 11.65 -15.88
N GLU A 222 -0.01 12.91 -16.34
CA GLU A 222 -1.21 13.51 -16.95
C GLU A 222 -1.50 13.00 -18.37
N THR A 223 -0.49 12.67 -19.17
CA THR A 223 -0.65 12.39 -20.60
C THR A 223 -1.28 11.03 -20.92
N ASN A 224 -1.12 10.04 -20.03
CA ASN A 224 -1.53 8.65 -20.25
C ASN A 224 -2.28 8.02 -19.06
N PHE A 225 -2.91 8.81 -18.17
CA PHE A 225 -3.53 8.29 -16.94
C PHE A 225 -4.59 7.18 -17.15
N GLN A 226 -5.28 7.17 -18.29
CA GLN A 226 -6.26 6.11 -18.64
C GLN A 226 -5.62 4.84 -19.25
N LEU A 227 -4.32 4.86 -19.51
CA LEU A 227 -3.53 3.75 -20.07
C LEU A 227 -2.48 3.20 -19.08
N ALA A 228 -2.18 3.95 -18.03
CA ALA A 228 -1.54 3.50 -16.79
C ALA A 228 -0.27 2.63 -16.95
N HIS A 229 0.60 3.05 -17.86
CA HIS A 229 2.01 3.26 -17.49
C HIS A 229 2.31 4.73 -17.77
N ALA A 230 2.68 5.45 -16.71
CA ALA A 230 2.67 6.90 -16.73
C ALA A 230 4.06 7.51 -16.93
N ASP A 231 5.12 6.80 -16.53
CA ASP A 231 6.48 7.10 -16.97
C ASP A 231 6.80 6.30 -18.24
N GLU A 232 7.14 6.98 -19.33
CA GLU A 232 7.64 6.36 -20.58
C GLU A 232 8.98 5.63 -20.35
N ASN A 233 9.67 5.92 -19.24
CA ASN A 233 10.90 5.25 -18.81
C ASN A 233 10.61 4.06 -17.86
N SER A 234 9.34 3.75 -17.54
CA SER A 234 8.99 2.58 -16.73
C SER A 234 9.42 1.29 -17.44
N PRO A 235 10.21 0.41 -16.80
CA PRO A 235 10.72 -0.81 -17.43
C PRO A 235 9.63 -1.85 -17.73
N PHE A 236 8.43 -1.69 -17.14
CA PHE A 236 7.29 -2.57 -17.35
C PHE A 236 6.42 -2.15 -18.55
N SER A 237 6.55 -0.91 -19.03
CA SER A 237 5.66 -0.30 -20.04
C SER A 237 5.65 -0.99 -21.41
N GLU A 238 6.68 -1.79 -21.75
CA GLU A 238 6.71 -2.61 -22.97
C GLU A 238 5.88 -3.90 -22.82
N TYR A 239 5.69 -4.39 -21.59
CA TYR A 239 5.12 -5.70 -21.29
C TYR A 239 3.73 -5.63 -20.66
N ILE A 240 3.51 -4.69 -19.74
CA ILE A 240 2.30 -4.57 -18.94
C ILE A 240 1.46 -3.40 -19.44
N LYS A 241 0.15 -3.47 -19.19
CA LYS A 241 -0.74 -2.32 -19.15
C LYS A 241 -1.77 -2.48 -18.04
N TRP A 242 -1.88 -1.50 -17.16
CA TRP A 242 -2.98 -1.44 -16.20
C TRP A 242 -4.24 -0.88 -16.86
N ASN A 243 -5.38 -1.53 -16.65
CA ASN A 243 -6.70 -1.00 -16.99
C ASN A 243 -7.38 -0.67 -15.67
N LEU A 244 -7.46 0.62 -15.38
CA LEU A 244 -7.98 1.12 -14.12
C LEU A 244 -9.53 1.13 -14.12
N GLY A 245 -10.11 1.41 -12.96
CA GLY A 245 -11.56 1.61 -12.78
C GLY A 245 -12.08 2.91 -13.39
N ASP A 246 -13.40 3.03 -13.47
CA ASP A 246 -14.08 4.14 -14.15
C ASP A 246 -14.13 5.45 -13.30
N ASP A 247 -13.87 5.37 -11.99
CA ASP A 247 -13.97 6.48 -11.02
C ASP A 247 -12.60 7.01 -10.55
N ILE A 248 -11.82 7.53 -11.51
CA ILE A 248 -10.43 7.95 -11.30
C ILE A 248 -10.16 9.29 -12.01
N ILE A 249 -9.41 10.17 -11.36
CA ILE A 249 -9.03 11.52 -11.81
C ILE A 249 -7.58 11.83 -11.43
N THR A 250 -6.94 12.78 -12.10
CA THR A 250 -5.63 13.31 -11.66
C THR A 250 -5.80 14.39 -10.61
N LEU A 251 -4.80 14.54 -9.72
CA LEU A 251 -4.70 15.62 -8.74
C LEU A 251 -4.92 17.00 -9.39
N GLU A 252 -4.26 17.27 -10.52
CA GLU A 252 -4.41 18.53 -11.25
C GLU A 252 -5.86 18.76 -11.69
N SER A 253 -6.52 17.75 -12.31
CA SER A 253 -7.90 17.87 -12.77
C SER A 253 -8.90 18.07 -11.63
N TRP A 254 -8.62 17.47 -10.46
CA TRP A 254 -9.42 17.64 -9.26
C TRP A 254 -9.28 19.06 -8.68
N ILE A 255 -8.05 19.57 -8.57
CA ILE A 255 -7.77 20.96 -8.17
C ILE A 255 -8.46 21.95 -9.12
N GLN A 256 -8.35 21.75 -10.44
CA GLN A 256 -9.04 22.57 -11.43
C GLN A 256 -10.57 22.53 -11.31
N SER A 257 -11.14 21.44 -10.77
CA SER A 257 -12.57 21.32 -10.48
C SER A 257 -13.02 21.96 -9.15
N GLY A 258 -12.08 22.49 -8.35
CA GLY A 258 -12.32 23.11 -7.04
C GLY A 258 -11.91 22.26 -5.84
N ALA A 259 -11.34 21.06 -6.06
CA ALA A 259 -10.92 20.10 -5.04
C ALA A 259 -12.03 19.73 -4.02
N GLU A 260 -13.30 19.69 -4.43
CA GLU A 260 -14.39 19.26 -3.54
C GLU A 260 -14.37 17.72 -3.32
N ALA A 261 -14.88 17.29 -2.15
CA ALA A 261 -14.89 15.88 -1.75
C ALA A 261 -15.64 14.99 -2.76
N THR A 262 -15.07 13.82 -3.08
CA THR A 262 -15.48 13.02 -4.24
C THR A 262 -15.25 11.52 -4.07
N LYS A 263 -16.18 10.71 -4.59
CA LYS A 263 -16.09 9.24 -4.63
C LYS A 263 -15.22 8.74 -5.79
N LYS A 264 -13.99 9.24 -5.86
CA LYS A 264 -13.01 8.90 -6.90
C LYS A 264 -11.61 8.77 -6.31
N TRP A 265 -10.81 7.95 -6.97
CA TRP A 265 -9.37 7.91 -6.73
C TRP A 265 -8.68 9.11 -7.41
N ILE A 266 -7.79 9.76 -6.67
CA ILE A 266 -7.02 10.93 -7.11
C ILE A 266 -5.57 10.47 -7.28
N LEU A 267 -5.13 10.37 -8.53
CA LEU A 267 -3.75 10.04 -8.89
C LEU A 267 -2.85 11.27 -8.68
N ASP A 268 -1.84 11.17 -7.83
CA ASP A 268 -0.83 12.22 -7.68
C ASP A 268 0.21 12.11 -8.80
N THR A 269 0.01 12.91 -9.85
CA THR A 269 0.92 13.03 -11.00
C THR A 269 2.15 13.90 -10.73
N SER A 270 2.24 14.48 -9.53
CA SER A 270 3.32 15.41 -9.13
C SER A 270 4.35 14.79 -8.19
N SER A 271 3.97 13.74 -7.44
CA SER A 271 4.82 13.10 -6.44
C SER A 271 5.65 11.95 -7.01
N GLU A 272 6.92 11.90 -6.59
CA GLU A 272 7.81 10.79 -6.88
C GLU A 272 7.46 9.51 -6.08
N GLU A 273 6.62 9.61 -5.05
CA GLU A 273 6.22 8.48 -4.17
C GLU A 273 5.03 7.67 -4.73
N GLY A 274 4.40 8.09 -5.84
CA GLY A 274 3.35 7.30 -6.50
C GLY A 274 2.08 7.09 -5.69
N TRP A 275 1.77 7.96 -4.72
CA TRP A 275 0.55 7.87 -3.92
C TRP A 275 -0.72 8.11 -4.75
N VAL A 276 -1.78 7.38 -4.40
CA VAL A 276 -3.16 7.60 -4.86
C VAL A 276 -4.05 7.78 -3.64
N TYR A 277 -4.88 8.82 -3.64
CA TYR A 277 -5.74 9.17 -2.51
C TYR A 277 -7.21 8.84 -2.83
N TRP A 278 -8.02 8.45 -1.84
CA TRP A 278 -9.47 8.47 -2.01
C TRP A 278 -9.99 9.89 -1.74
N GLY A 279 -10.85 10.41 -2.61
CA GLY A 279 -11.29 11.81 -2.61
C GLY A 279 -12.25 12.22 -1.49
N GLU A 280 -12.53 11.35 -0.53
CA GLU A 280 -13.27 11.66 0.70
C GLU A 280 -12.86 10.71 1.84
N ARG A 281 -13.55 10.77 2.99
CA ARG A 281 -13.36 9.79 4.07
C ARG A 281 -14.22 8.56 3.84
N LEU A 282 -13.70 7.38 4.12
CA LEU A 282 -14.50 6.15 4.23
C LEU A 282 -15.19 6.14 5.59
N VAL A 283 -16.52 6.12 5.56
CA VAL A 283 -17.37 5.99 6.75
C VAL A 283 -17.21 4.59 7.32
N HIS A 284 -16.96 4.49 8.63
CA HIS A 284 -16.81 3.16 9.25
C HIS A 284 -18.17 2.42 9.28
N ASN A 285 -18.31 1.25 8.63
CA ASN A 285 -19.56 0.47 8.66
C ASN A 285 -19.35 -1.05 8.85
N ASN A 286 -20.21 -1.64 9.68
CA ASN A 286 -20.18 -3.05 10.08
C ASN A 286 -20.99 -3.99 9.15
N THR A 287 -21.29 -3.55 7.92
CA THR A 287 -22.01 -4.31 6.89
C THR A 287 -21.45 -3.95 5.50
N VAL A 288 -21.10 -4.93 4.65
CA VAL A 288 -20.45 -4.69 3.32
C VAL A 288 -21.26 -3.79 2.37
N THR A 289 -22.58 -3.69 2.54
CA THR A 289 -23.48 -3.11 1.54
C THR A 289 -23.51 -1.59 1.48
N ASP A 290 -22.71 -0.90 2.29
CA ASP A 290 -22.68 0.57 2.34
C ASP A 290 -21.56 1.15 1.46
N ILE A 291 -21.97 1.84 0.40
CA ILE A 291 -21.10 2.53 -0.57
C ILE A 291 -20.40 3.78 0.01
N ASP A 292 -20.71 4.18 1.24
CA ASP A 292 -19.95 5.20 1.99
C ASP A 292 -18.74 4.57 2.73
N SER A 293 -18.70 3.24 2.85
CA SER A 293 -17.66 2.49 3.60
C SER A 293 -16.64 1.75 2.74
N VAL A 294 -16.81 1.75 1.42
CA VAL A 294 -16.02 0.99 0.44
C VAL A 294 -15.69 1.88 -0.76
N THR A 295 -14.42 1.92 -1.18
CA THR A 295 -14.01 2.61 -2.43
C THR A 295 -14.54 1.88 -3.66
N THR A 296 -14.67 2.60 -4.78
CA THR A 296 -14.76 1.94 -6.09
C THR A 296 -13.48 1.17 -6.39
N SER A 297 -13.55 0.18 -7.28
CA SER A 297 -12.37 -0.63 -7.63
C SER A 297 -11.34 0.20 -8.41
N PHE A 298 -10.11 0.28 -7.89
CA PHE A 298 -9.00 0.98 -8.53
C PHE A 298 -8.55 0.28 -9.83
N PHE A 299 -8.50 -1.06 -9.79
CA PHE A 299 -8.22 -1.89 -10.96
C PHE A 299 -9.49 -2.50 -11.55
N LYS A 300 -9.45 -2.74 -12.86
CA LYS A 300 -10.41 -3.52 -13.64
C LYS A 300 -9.74 -4.78 -14.20
N SER A 301 -8.60 -4.62 -14.85
CA SER A 301 -7.81 -5.75 -15.38
C SER A 301 -6.38 -5.34 -15.71
N ILE A 302 -5.47 -6.31 -15.80
CA ILE A 302 -4.08 -6.11 -16.23
C ILE A 302 -3.88 -6.82 -17.58
N THR A 303 -3.29 -6.17 -18.58
CA THR A 303 -3.05 -6.72 -19.93
C THR A 303 -1.56 -6.95 -20.18
N LEU A 304 -1.20 -8.06 -20.86
CA LEU A 304 0.16 -8.29 -21.35
C LEU A 304 0.32 -7.76 -22.78
N LEU A 305 1.00 -6.63 -22.97
CA LEU A 305 1.22 -6.00 -24.29
C LEU A 305 2.19 -6.78 -25.18
N LYS A 306 3.16 -7.48 -24.59
CA LYS A 306 4.25 -8.18 -25.26
C LYS A 306 4.57 -9.50 -24.55
N GLN A 307 4.69 -10.59 -25.30
CA GLN A 307 5.16 -11.86 -24.73
C GLN A 307 6.66 -11.74 -24.36
N PRO A 308 7.06 -12.09 -23.13
CA PRO A 308 8.46 -12.17 -22.73
C PRO A 308 9.24 -13.27 -23.46
N ASP A 309 10.55 -13.10 -23.58
CA ASP A 309 11.50 -14.10 -24.13
C ASP A 309 11.91 -15.10 -23.02
N GLY A 310 10.92 -15.85 -22.52
CA GLY A 310 11.06 -16.78 -21.40
C GLY A 310 9.75 -17.03 -20.65
N ILE A 311 9.83 -17.70 -19.51
CA ILE A 311 8.75 -17.70 -18.51
C ILE A 311 8.87 -16.38 -17.74
N ALA A 312 7.76 -15.73 -17.41
CA ALA A 312 7.78 -14.48 -16.66
C ALA A 312 6.81 -14.49 -15.48
N ASP A 313 7.28 -13.92 -14.37
CA ASP A 313 6.52 -13.77 -13.14
C ASP A 313 6.36 -12.26 -12.86
N TYR A 314 5.12 -11.82 -12.66
CA TYR A 314 4.77 -10.41 -12.45
C TYR A 314 3.88 -10.24 -11.21
N PHE A 315 4.24 -9.26 -10.37
CA PHE A 315 3.64 -9.03 -9.06
C PHE A 315 3.29 -7.55 -8.91
N ILE A 316 2.09 -7.29 -8.37
CA ILE A 316 1.67 -5.98 -7.88
C ILE A 316 1.53 -6.09 -6.37
N HIS A 317 2.32 -5.30 -5.64
CA HIS A 317 2.21 -5.13 -4.19
C HIS A 317 1.50 -3.82 -3.88
N ALA A 318 0.59 -3.82 -2.89
CA ALA A 318 -0.26 -2.69 -2.57
C ALA A 318 -0.11 -2.27 -1.11
N ASN A 319 0.53 -1.12 -0.89
CA ASN A 319 0.61 -0.47 0.41
C ASN A 319 -0.65 0.34 0.66
N LEU A 320 -1.22 0.21 1.87
CA LEU A 320 -2.32 1.02 2.38
C LEU A 320 -1.82 1.85 3.56
N ASP A 321 -2.09 3.16 3.50
CA ASP A 321 -1.92 4.09 4.62
C ASP A 321 -3.29 4.74 4.90
N ALA A 322 -3.66 4.83 6.19
CA ALA A 322 -4.98 5.22 6.63
C ALA A 322 -4.91 6.01 7.95
N VAL A 323 -5.62 7.14 7.98
CA VAL A 323 -5.59 8.11 9.09
C VAL A 323 -6.99 8.63 9.39
N GLY A 324 -7.28 8.88 10.66
CA GLY A 324 -8.58 9.42 11.08
C GLY A 324 -8.81 10.84 10.59
N VAL A 325 -10.07 11.28 10.67
CA VAL A 325 -10.47 12.63 10.19
C VAL A 325 -9.68 13.76 10.86
N GLN A 326 -9.23 13.57 12.09
CA GLN A 326 -8.42 14.52 12.85
C GLN A 326 -6.93 14.47 12.47
N ASP A 327 -6.46 13.35 11.95
CA ASP A 327 -5.05 12.98 11.84
C ASP A 327 -4.47 13.09 10.41
N ILE A 328 -5.26 13.49 9.41
CA ILE A 328 -4.80 13.61 8.00
C ILE A 328 -3.51 14.44 7.83
N GLY A 329 -3.25 15.42 8.70
CA GLY A 329 -2.00 16.19 8.72
C GLY A 329 -0.75 15.42 9.15
N LEU A 330 -0.85 14.12 9.45
CA LEU A 330 0.30 13.22 9.65
C LEU A 330 0.94 12.77 8.33
N TRP A 331 0.20 12.82 7.21
CA TRP A 331 0.76 12.65 5.87
C TRP A 331 1.55 13.90 5.45
N THR A 332 2.70 14.13 6.08
CA THR A 332 3.56 15.30 5.83
C THR A 332 4.21 15.30 4.44
N ASP A 333 4.09 14.18 3.72
CA ASP A 333 4.57 13.93 2.36
C ASP A 333 3.46 14.09 1.30
N ALA A 334 2.19 14.28 1.70
CA ALA A 334 1.09 14.49 0.76
C ALA A 334 1.00 15.94 0.25
N PRO A 335 0.47 16.18 -0.97
CA PRO A 335 0.21 17.52 -1.49
C PRO A 335 -0.60 18.38 -0.53
N VAL A 336 -0.28 19.67 -0.43
CA VAL A 336 -0.98 20.59 0.47
C VAL A 336 -2.46 20.69 0.11
N GLU A 337 -2.79 20.58 -1.18
CA GLU A 337 -4.14 20.58 -1.72
C GLU A 337 -4.95 19.35 -1.24
N ILE A 338 -4.33 18.16 -1.16
CA ILE A 338 -4.96 16.96 -0.57
C ILE A 338 -5.21 17.17 0.92
N ILE A 339 -4.19 17.67 1.64
CA ILE A 339 -4.26 17.96 3.08
C ILE A 339 -5.26 19.07 3.39
N SER A 340 -5.55 19.96 2.46
CA SER A 340 -6.51 21.04 2.62
C SER A 340 -7.93 20.62 2.22
N ALA A 341 -8.14 20.11 1.00
CA ALA A 341 -9.46 19.77 0.50
C ALA A 341 -10.17 18.68 1.30
N LEU A 342 -9.46 17.58 1.62
CA LEU A 342 -10.08 16.45 2.31
C LEU A 342 -10.40 16.77 3.78
N LYS A 343 -9.61 17.63 4.41
CA LYS A 343 -9.60 17.91 5.84
C LYS A 343 -10.75 18.83 6.24
N ASP A 344 -11.93 18.27 6.49
CA ASP A 344 -13.15 19.02 6.84
C ASP A 344 -12.87 20.17 7.83
N TRP A 345 -12.89 21.39 7.30
CA TRP A 345 -12.45 22.56 8.04
C TRP A 345 -13.56 23.15 8.89
N LYS A 346 -14.85 22.87 8.60
CA LYS A 346 -15.97 23.44 9.36
C LYS A 346 -15.97 23.00 10.83
N PRO A 347 -15.68 21.73 11.20
CA PRO A 347 -15.43 21.33 12.59
C PRO A 347 -14.13 21.91 13.17
N ARG A 348 -13.03 21.92 12.40
CA ARG A 348 -11.72 22.42 12.87
C ARG A 348 -11.73 23.92 13.15
N LEU A 349 -12.40 24.72 12.32
CA LEU A 349 -12.62 26.14 12.55
C LEU A 349 -13.50 26.36 13.78
N ARG A 350 -14.55 25.56 13.98
CA ARG A 350 -15.41 25.65 15.18
C ARG A 350 -14.64 25.37 16.47
N ASP A 351 -13.78 24.36 16.46
CA ASP A 351 -12.87 24.05 17.57
C ASP A 351 -11.83 25.17 17.79
N LEU A 352 -11.20 25.67 16.73
CA LEU A 352 -10.22 26.76 16.81
C LEU A 352 -10.86 28.06 17.33
N VAL A 353 -12.05 28.42 16.85
CA VAL A 353 -12.86 29.55 17.36
C VAL A 353 -13.12 29.36 18.86
N THR A 354 -13.63 28.20 19.26
CA THR A 354 -13.96 27.89 20.67
C THR A 354 -12.72 27.98 21.59
N LYS A 355 -11.56 27.49 21.11
CA LYS A 355 -10.28 27.60 21.82
C LYS A 355 -9.76 29.04 21.89
N THR A 356 -9.99 29.84 20.86
CA THR A 356 -9.58 31.25 20.82
C THR A 356 -10.43 32.09 21.76
N GLU A 357 -11.74 31.86 21.84
CA GLU A 357 -12.65 32.52 22.79
C GLU A 357 -12.28 32.27 24.27
N GLN A 358 -11.59 31.15 24.55
CA GLN A 358 -11.15 30.77 25.90
C GLN A 358 -9.72 31.24 26.21
N LYS A 359 -9.02 31.87 25.26
CA LYS A 359 -7.62 32.29 25.43
C LYS A 359 -7.54 33.57 26.25
N ASP A 360 -6.71 33.56 27.30
CA ASP A 360 -6.34 34.79 28.01
C ASP A 360 -5.50 35.69 27.08
N LEU A 361 -5.94 36.94 26.94
CA LEU A 361 -5.31 37.97 26.10
C LEU A 361 -4.68 39.11 26.91
N THR A 362 -4.72 39.07 28.24
CA THR A 362 -4.30 40.19 29.13
C THR A 362 -2.80 40.55 29.04
N GLY A 363 -1.95 39.65 28.53
CA GLY A 363 -0.52 39.86 28.34
C GLY A 363 -0.10 40.42 26.97
N TYR A 364 -1.03 40.71 26.06
CA TYR A 364 -0.74 41.05 24.66
C TYR A 364 -1.08 42.50 24.28
N THR A 365 -0.48 43.01 23.21
CA THR A 365 -0.72 44.37 22.70
C THR A 365 -2.12 44.51 22.11
N THR A 366 -2.73 45.68 22.30
CA THR A 366 -4.07 45.99 21.77
C THR A 366 -4.16 45.77 20.27
N GLU A 367 -3.15 46.19 19.49
CA GLU A 367 -3.12 46.02 18.03
C GLU A 367 -3.20 44.54 17.58
N SER A 368 -2.47 43.65 18.26
CA SER A 368 -2.51 42.21 17.92
C SER A 368 -3.78 41.52 18.43
N VAL A 369 -4.32 41.98 19.56
CA VAL A 369 -5.61 41.53 20.10
C VAL A 369 -6.79 41.96 19.21
N ASP A 370 -6.77 43.19 18.69
CA ASP A 370 -7.79 43.71 17.77
C ASP A 370 -7.75 42.96 16.43
N HIS A 371 -6.56 42.69 15.90
CA HIS A 371 -6.38 41.87 14.69
C HIS A 371 -6.89 40.44 14.87
N LEU A 372 -6.63 39.80 16.01
CA LEU A 372 -7.17 38.47 16.33
C LEU A 372 -8.70 38.51 16.47
N THR A 373 -9.24 39.51 17.18
CA THR A 373 -10.68 39.66 17.42
C THR A 373 -11.46 39.87 16.12
N SER A 374 -10.89 40.63 15.18
CA SER A 374 -11.45 40.85 13.84
C SER A 374 -11.63 39.52 13.08
N ILE A 375 -10.58 38.71 13.00
CA ILE A 375 -10.60 37.43 12.27
C ILE A 375 -11.44 36.37 13.00
N LEU A 376 -11.44 36.38 14.35
CA LEU A 376 -12.29 35.50 15.15
C LEU A 376 -13.79 35.75 14.87
N ASN A 377 -14.20 37.00 14.65
CA ASN A 377 -15.58 37.33 14.33
C ASN A 377 -15.95 36.90 12.90
N GLY A 378 -15.11 37.19 11.89
CA GLY A 378 -15.34 36.70 10.52
C GLY A 378 -15.38 35.17 10.43
N SER A 379 -14.58 34.48 11.25
CA SER A 379 -14.61 33.00 11.38
C SER A 379 -15.94 32.49 11.92
N LYS A 380 -16.58 33.21 12.85
CA LYS A 380 -17.91 32.86 13.40
C LYS A 380 -19.02 33.08 12.38
N GLU A 381 -19.01 34.23 11.71
CA GLU A 381 -19.98 34.55 10.66
C GLU A 381 -19.95 33.50 9.53
N LEU A 382 -18.75 33.03 9.16
CA LEU A 382 -18.60 31.95 8.19
C LEU A 382 -19.13 30.59 8.70
N LEU A 383 -18.94 30.25 9.98
CA LEU A 383 -19.47 29.02 10.57
C LEU A 383 -21.02 28.96 10.55
N GLU A 384 -21.68 30.11 10.59
CA GLU A 384 -23.14 30.23 10.45
C GLU A 384 -23.60 30.28 8.98
N ASN A 385 -22.72 30.58 8.03
CA ASN A 385 -23.06 30.53 6.61
C ASN A 385 -23.36 29.08 6.15
N ALA A 386 -24.52 28.91 5.52
CA ALA A 386 -24.96 27.65 4.93
C ALA A 386 -24.33 27.38 3.56
N GLU A 387 -24.02 28.44 2.80
CA GLU A 387 -23.50 28.39 1.42
C GLU A 387 -21.96 28.47 1.37
N ALA A 388 -21.28 28.45 2.51
CA ALA A 388 -19.82 28.55 2.60
C ALA A 388 -19.12 27.26 2.15
N THR A 389 -18.09 27.43 1.32
CA THR A 389 -17.23 26.39 0.75
C THR A 389 -16.17 25.87 1.73
N GLN A 390 -15.60 24.68 1.49
CA GLN A 390 -14.48 24.18 2.31
C GLN A 390 -13.25 25.09 2.22
N LEU A 391 -12.99 25.70 1.06
CA LEU A 391 -11.89 26.66 0.87
C LEU A 391 -12.07 27.94 1.70
N GLU A 392 -13.30 28.44 1.88
CA GLU A 392 -13.53 29.54 2.83
C GLU A 392 -13.26 29.11 4.27
N PHE A 393 -13.66 27.89 4.67
CA PHE A 393 -13.38 27.35 6.00
C PHE A 393 -11.88 27.14 6.25
N GLU A 394 -11.13 26.69 5.24
CA GLU A 394 -9.67 26.63 5.24
C GLU A 394 -9.05 28.02 5.45
N LEU A 395 -9.43 28.99 4.61
CA LEU A 395 -8.87 30.34 4.65
C LEU A 395 -9.18 31.02 5.98
N ALA A 396 -10.39 30.86 6.52
CA ALA A 396 -10.73 31.33 7.86
C ALA A 396 -9.90 30.64 8.94
N TYR A 397 -9.68 29.32 8.86
CA TYR A 397 -8.83 28.59 9.81
C TYR A 397 -7.38 29.07 9.75
N SER A 398 -6.82 29.18 8.56
CA SER A 398 -5.44 29.61 8.31
C SER A 398 -5.20 31.03 8.82
N ASN A 399 -6.11 31.96 8.50
CA ASN A 399 -6.08 33.34 8.99
C ASN A 399 -6.21 33.42 10.51
N LEU A 400 -7.14 32.65 11.12
CA LEU A 400 -7.33 32.65 12.57
C LEU A 400 -6.12 32.07 13.30
N ASN A 401 -5.58 30.95 12.82
CA ASN A 401 -4.38 30.32 13.36
C ASN A 401 -3.15 31.24 13.24
N SER A 402 -2.99 31.91 12.09
CA SER A 402 -1.95 32.92 11.88
C SER A 402 -2.09 34.09 12.87
N ALA A 403 -3.30 34.59 13.11
CA ALA A 403 -3.53 35.68 14.07
C ALA A 403 -3.23 35.27 15.52
N ILE A 404 -3.49 34.01 15.91
CA ILE A 404 -3.14 33.48 17.25
C ILE A 404 -1.62 33.39 17.42
N ILE A 405 -0.89 32.97 16.39
CA ILE A 405 0.57 32.86 16.38
C ILE A 405 1.24 34.25 16.43
N ASN A 406 0.69 35.22 15.71
CA ASN A 406 1.20 36.58 15.61
C ASN A 406 0.74 37.53 16.73
N LEU A 407 0.21 37.01 17.83
CA LEU A 407 -0.06 37.79 19.03
C LEU A 407 1.23 38.33 19.66
N VAL A 408 1.34 39.65 19.80
CA VAL A 408 2.55 40.34 20.30
C VAL A 408 2.39 40.61 21.79
N LEU A 409 3.36 40.19 22.61
CA LEU A 409 3.35 40.44 24.05
C LEU A 409 3.51 41.94 24.37
N LEU A 410 2.91 42.38 25.47
CA LEU A 410 3.22 43.70 26.05
C LEU A 410 4.71 43.77 26.45
N PRO A 411 5.36 44.93 26.31
CA PRO A 411 6.74 45.11 26.78
C PRO A 411 6.81 44.89 28.30
N GLU A 412 7.78 44.09 28.73
CA GLU A 412 8.03 43.83 30.14
C GLU A 412 8.37 45.14 30.87
N ALA A 413 7.71 45.40 31.99
CA ALA A 413 7.84 46.68 32.68
C ALA A 413 9.25 46.86 33.27
N GLU A 414 9.95 47.91 32.83
CA GLU A 414 11.31 48.20 33.34
C GLU A 414 11.31 48.28 34.87
N PRO A 415 12.24 47.59 35.56
CA PRO A 415 12.34 47.65 37.01
C PRO A 415 12.65 49.09 37.44
N GLN A 416 11.75 49.66 38.25
CA GLN A 416 11.91 51.02 38.77
C GLN A 416 13.22 51.11 39.61
N PRO A 417 14.01 52.19 39.44
CA PRO A 417 15.37 52.31 39.99
C PRO A 417 15.43 52.63 41.50
#